data_AF-A0A965QQ28-F1
#
_entry.id   AF-A0A965QQ28-F1
#
_cell.length_a   1.000
_cell.length_b   1.000
_cell.length_c   1.000
_cell.angle_alpha   90.00
_cell.angle_beta   90.00
_cell.angle_gamma   90.00
#
_symmetry.space_group_name_H-M   'P 1'
#
loop_
_entity.id
_entity.type
_entity.pdbx_description
1 polymer ?
#
loop_
_entity_poly.entity_id
_entity_poly.type
_entity_poly.pdbx_seq_one_letter_code
_entity_poly.pdbx_strand_id
1 'polypeptide(L)'
;MPITTRASECEAMRSARVFTSFSSFGACSSTQCTHPMKSDPLPEPPARDRFAAINCGIRSLRFRSRGTTSWALVQSSAIRLLSAAGIFRDLLPLQTKMLAEAAYLAASADESSDMNFIRKHAMQVMAEQNCTLENAALRVFSNADGAYGANVNMMIENGRWDDEDELGAVFSARKSFAHGRDGKASAQSAMMQAVLRGVDLAYQNLESVELGVTTIDHYFDSLGGISRAAEKQRGEAIPVYIGDQTRGTGTVRTLAEQVALESRTRLLNP
;
A
#
# COMPACT_ATOMS: atom_id res chain seq x y z
N MET A 1 14.66 -17.62 20.78
CA MET A 1 13.28 -17.37 21.23
C MET A 1 12.40 -17.26 19.99
N PRO A 2 11.34 -18.05 19.82
CA PRO A 2 10.49 -17.95 18.65
C PRO A 2 9.67 -16.65 18.75
N ILE A 3 9.84 -15.77 17.77
CA ILE A 3 9.06 -14.53 17.63
C ILE A 3 7.73 -14.91 16.99
N THR A 4 6.78 -15.33 17.80
CA THR A 4 5.37 -15.44 17.40
C THR A 4 4.76 -14.05 17.41
N THR A 5 4.55 -13.48 16.22
CA THR A 5 3.69 -12.30 16.01
C THR A 5 2.30 -12.60 16.59
N ARG A 6 1.78 -11.71 17.45
CA ARG A 6 0.46 -11.90 18.06
C ARG A 6 -0.61 -11.66 16.99
N ALA A 7 -1.54 -12.60 16.84
CA ALA A 7 -2.67 -12.51 15.91
C ALA A 7 -3.45 -11.17 15.99
N SER A 8 -3.41 -10.49 17.15
CA SER A 8 -3.97 -9.16 17.38
C SER A 8 -3.44 -8.06 16.46
N GLU A 9 -2.17 -8.12 16.02
CA GLU A 9 -1.57 -7.10 15.16
C GLU A 9 -2.04 -7.23 13.70
N CYS A 10 -2.26 -8.47 13.24
CA CYS A 10 -2.89 -8.73 11.93
C CYS A 10 -4.37 -8.33 11.89
N GLU A 11 -5.05 -8.35 13.03
CA GLU A 11 -6.45 -7.91 13.14
C GLU A 11 -6.56 -6.38 13.16
N ALA A 12 -5.63 -5.68 13.83
CA ALA A 12 -5.54 -4.21 13.80
C ALA A 12 -5.34 -3.65 12.38
N MET A 13 -4.56 -4.34 11.53
CA MET A 13 -4.39 -3.95 10.12
C MET A 13 -5.67 -4.05 9.27
N ARG A 14 -6.68 -4.82 9.69
CA ARG A 14 -7.94 -4.97 8.93
C ARG A 14 -8.88 -3.78 9.08
N SER A 15 -8.78 -3.04 10.18
CA SER A 15 -9.58 -1.83 10.45
C SER A 15 -8.80 -0.52 10.28
N ALA A 16 -7.47 -0.57 10.26
CA ALA A 16 -6.62 0.61 10.15
C ALA A 16 -6.53 1.13 8.71
N ARG A 17 -6.48 2.45 8.54
CA ARG A 17 -6.41 3.10 7.23
C ARG A 17 -4.97 3.04 6.72
N VAL A 18 -4.69 2.06 5.87
CA VAL A 18 -3.32 1.69 5.46
C VAL A 18 -2.83 2.56 4.30
N PHE A 19 -1.61 3.05 4.43
CA PHE A 19 -0.77 3.42 3.31
C PHE A 19 0.07 2.22 2.85
N THR A 20 0.07 1.94 1.55
CA THR A 20 0.91 0.90 0.95
C THR A 20 1.81 1.49 -0.14
N SER A 21 3.11 1.17 -0.12
CA SER A 21 4.02 1.48 -1.22
C SER A 21 4.39 0.25 -2.05
N PHE A 22 4.43 0.42 -3.37
CA PHE A 22 5.06 -0.53 -4.30
C PHE A 22 6.37 0.06 -4.80
N SER A 23 7.48 -0.53 -4.35
CA SER A 23 8.82 -0.30 -4.85
C SER A 23 9.12 -1.24 -6.03
N SER A 24 10.15 -0.87 -6.78
CA SER A 24 10.53 -1.45 -8.07
C SER A 24 11.02 -2.89 -7.90
N PHE A 25 10.22 -3.86 -8.36
CA PHE A 25 10.51 -5.31 -8.39
C PHE A 25 10.23 -6.11 -7.10
N GLY A 26 9.47 -5.57 -6.16
CA GLY A 26 8.70 -6.39 -5.21
C GLY A 26 7.62 -7.19 -5.93
N ALA A 27 7.97 -8.40 -6.36
CA ALA A 27 7.11 -9.32 -7.07
C ALA A 27 5.71 -9.40 -6.45
N CYS A 28 4.71 -8.81 -7.10
CA CYS A 28 3.48 -9.56 -7.31
C CYS A 28 3.91 -10.72 -8.22
N SER A 29 4.45 -11.81 -7.64
CA SER A 29 5.08 -12.87 -8.41
C SER A 29 4.09 -13.31 -9.49
N SER A 30 4.47 -13.18 -10.75
CA SER A 30 3.65 -13.57 -11.88
C SER A 30 3.30 -15.07 -11.86
N THR A 31 4.02 -15.85 -11.04
CA THR A 31 3.70 -17.24 -10.71
C THR A 31 2.50 -17.43 -9.76
N GLN A 32 2.00 -16.36 -9.10
CA GLN A 32 0.77 -16.38 -8.29
C GLN A 32 -0.52 -16.24 -9.12
N CYS A 33 -0.44 -16.11 -10.45
CA CYS A 33 -1.61 -16.04 -11.34
C CYS A 33 -1.79 -17.25 -12.28
N THR A 34 -0.85 -18.20 -12.35
CA THR A 34 -0.97 -19.36 -13.26
C THR A 34 -0.42 -20.64 -12.64
N HIS A 35 -1.30 -21.45 -12.06
CA HIS A 35 -1.10 -22.90 -12.00
C HIS A 35 -2.09 -23.59 -12.95
N PRO A 36 -1.68 -24.68 -13.62
CA PRO A 36 -2.38 -25.20 -14.80
C PRO A 36 -3.70 -25.85 -14.39
N MET A 37 -4.79 -25.42 -15.03
CA MET A 37 -6.08 -26.11 -14.96
C MET A 37 -5.95 -27.49 -15.61
N LYS A 38 -6.00 -28.56 -14.81
CA LYS A 38 -6.53 -29.85 -15.25
C LYS A 38 -8.01 -29.91 -14.85
N SER A 39 -8.83 -30.30 -15.80
CA SER A 39 -10.29 -30.37 -15.72
C SER A 39 -10.78 -31.61 -14.95
N ASP A 40 -12.02 -31.48 -14.45
CA ASP A 40 -12.99 -32.53 -14.09
C ASP A 40 -13.01 -33.03 -12.61
N PRO A 41 -14.15 -33.57 -12.10
CA PRO A 41 -15.33 -32.84 -11.62
C PRO A 41 -15.69 -33.15 -10.13
N LEU A 42 -16.52 -32.31 -9.49
CA LEU A 42 -16.98 -32.39 -8.07
C LEU A 42 -17.91 -33.59 -7.76
N PRO A 43 -18.00 -34.10 -6.50
CA PRO A 43 -19.00 -33.57 -5.53
C PRO A 43 -18.64 -33.53 -4.00
N GLU A 44 -19.19 -32.50 -3.33
CA GLU A 44 -19.66 -32.24 -1.93
C GLU A 44 -18.85 -32.56 -0.61
N PRO A 45 -19.02 -31.74 0.47
CA PRO A 45 -18.15 -31.63 1.68
C PRO A 45 -18.74 -32.41 2.92
N PRO A 46 -18.29 -32.32 4.20
CA PRO A 46 -17.31 -31.45 4.88
C PRO A 46 -16.36 -32.10 5.93
N ALA A 47 -15.33 -31.37 6.39
CA ALA A 47 -14.88 -31.34 7.80
C ALA A 47 -13.89 -30.19 8.04
N ARG A 48 -13.96 -29.65 9.25
CA ARG A 48 -13.42 -28.38 9.75
C ARG A 48 -11.90 -28.34 9.93
N ASP A 49 -11.40 -27.10 9.94
CA ASP A 49 -10.18 -26.61 10.60
C ASP A 49 -8.82 -27.13 10.15
N ARG A 50 -8.11 -26.26 9.42
CA ARG A 50 -6.83 -25.62 9.81
C ARG A 50 -6.12 -25.15 8.54
N PHE A 51 -5.80 -23.85 8.48
CA PHE A 51 -4.65 -23.21 7.81
C PHE A 51 -5.01 -21.73 7.56
N ALA A 52 -4.65 -20.88 8.53
CA ALA A 52 -4.72 -19.43 8.41
C ALA A 52 -3.51 -18.94 7.60
N ALA A 53 -3.70 -18.67 6.31
CA ALA A 53 -2.76 -17.91 5.50
C ALA A 53 -3.21 -16.46 5.46
N ILE A 54 -2.39 -15.57 6.03
CA ILE A 54 -2.53 -14.11 5.95
C ILE A 54 -2.32 -13.72 4.49
N ASN A 55 -3.42 -13.62 3.75
CA ASN A 55 -3.44 -13.12 2.38
C ASN A 55 -3.83 -11.65 2.43
N CYS A 56 -2.86 -10.76 2.21
CA CYS A 56 -3.13 -9.35 1.95
C CYS A 56 -3.72 -9.20 0.54
N GLY A 57 -5.03 -9.50 0.43
CA GLY A 57 -5.99 -8.62 -0.22
C GLY A 57 -5.96 -8.40 -1.73
N ILE A 58 -5.32 -9.23 -2.56
CA ILE A 58 -5.58 -9.20 -4.02
C ILE A 58 -5.78 -10.63 -4.54
N ARG A 59 -6.98 -11.19 -4.32
CA ARG A 59 -7.38 -12.46 -4.97
C ARG A 59 -8.38 -12.17 -6.09
N SER A 60 -7.90 -12.36 -7.33
CA SER A 60 -8.60 -12.32 -8.63
C SER A 60 -9.84 -11.43 -8.76
N LEU A 61 -9.66 -10.26 -9.38
CA LEU A 61 -10.69 -9.57 -10.17
C LEU A 61 -11.10 -10.49 -11.33
N ARG A 62 -12.10 -11.35 -11.11
CA ARG A 62 -12.71 -12.16 -12.17
C ARG A 62 -14.01 -11.48 -12.60
N PHE A 63 -13.92 -10.69 -13.68
CA PHE A 63 -15.08 -10.08 -14.31
C PHE A 63 -15.95 -11.18 -14.95
N ARG A 64 -17.13 -11.48 -14.40
CA ARG A 64 -18.14 -12.28 -15.09
C ARG A 64 -19.54 -11.74 -14.83
N SER A 65 -20.27 -11.56 -15.93
CA SER A 65 -21.66 -11.10 -15.96
C SER A 65 -22.63 -12.10 -15.33
N ARG A 66 -23.65 -11.53 -14.66
CA ARG A 66 -24.95 -12.12 -14.24
C ARG A 66 -24.95 -12.93 -12.93
N GLY A 67 -25.75 -12.43 -11.97
CA GLY A 67 -26.46 -13.22 -10.98
C GLY A 67 -25.76 -13.46 -9.64
N THR A 68 -26.04 -12.59 -8.67
CA THR A 68 -26.08 -12.81 -7.20
C THR A 68 -24.97 -13.62 -6.49
N THR A 69 -24.38 -12.93 -5.50
CA THR A 69 -23.62 -13.41 -4.31
C THR A 69 -22.21 -13.97 -4.50
N SER A 70 -21.20 -13.08 -4.39
CA SER A 70 -20.25 -13.05 -3.25
C SER A 70 -19.10 -12.09 -3.58
N TRP A 71 -19.24 -10.83 -3.16
CA TRP A 71 -18.22 -9.76 -3.25
C TRP A 71 -17.17 -9.84 -2.12
N ALA A 72 -17.07 -11.00 -1.44
CA ALA A 72 -16.47 -11.13 -0.11
C ALA A 72 -14.93 -11.02 -0.04
N LEU A 73 -14.23 -10.57 -1.07
CA LEU A 73 -12.76 -10.50 -1.08
C LEU A 73 -12.18 -9.16 -1.59
N VAL A 74 -12.99 -8.10 -1.56
CA VAL A 74 -12.51 -6.69 -1.48
C VAL A 74 -12.95 -6.04 -0.15
N GLN A 75 -13.69 -6.78 0.70
CA GLN A 75 -14.33 -6.29 1.93
C GLN A 75 -13.37 -5.90 3.08
N SER A 76 -12.06 -6.13 2.97
CA SER A 76 -11.09 -5.71 4.02
C SER A 76 -10.16 -4.58 3.57
N SER A 77 -10.47 -3.91 2.46
CA SER A 77 -9.52 -2.98 1.81
C SER A 77 -9.54 -1.60 2.46
N ALA A 78 -8.90 -1.46 3.63
CA ALA A 78 -8.69 -0.18 4.30
C ALA A 78 -7.59 0.70 3.63
N ILE A 79 -7.25 0.41 2.36
CA ILE A 79 -6.22 1.13 1.61
C ILE A 79 -6.70 2.55 1.35
N ARG A 80 -6.06 3.51 2.02
CA ARG A 80 -6.36 4.94 1.87
C ARG A 80 -5.41 5.63 0.90
N LEU A 81 -4.19 5.12 0.75
CA LEU A 81 -3.22 5.68 -0.17
C LEU A 81 -2.30 4.58 -0.69
N LEU A 82 -2.06 4.60 -1.98
CA LEU A 82 -1.07 3.78 -2.66
C LEU A 82 -0.04 4.69 -3.32
N SER A 83 1.23 4.60 -2.92
CA SER A 83 2.33 5.30 -3.61
C SER A 83 3.09 4.31 -4.48
N ALA A 84 2.94 4.47 -5.79
CA ALA A 84 3.68 3.73 -6.80
C ALA A 84 5.06 4.36 -7.04
N ALA A 85 6.07 3.53 -7.17
CA ALA A 85 7.35 3.93 -7.76
C ALA A 85 7.15 4.35 -9.23
N GLY A 86 8.02 5.25 -9.73
CA GLY A 86 8.00 5.64 -11.15
C GLY A 86 8.19 4.43 -12.08
N ILE A 87 9.06 3.49 -11.70
CA ILE A 87 9.26 2.24 -12.45
C ILE A 87 7.97 1.40 -12.50
N PHE A 88 7.19 1.34 -11.42
CA PHE A 88 5.91 0.62 -11.42
C PHE A 88 4.90 1.26 -12.38
N ARG A 89 4.79 2.59 -12.38
CA ARG A 89 3.95 3.34 -13.33
C ARG A 89 4.34 3.01 -14.78
N ASP A 90 5.63 2.98 -15.09
CA ASP A 90 6.13 2.85 -16.45
C ASP A 90 6.07 1.40 -16.97
N LEU A 91 6.36 0.42 -16.11
CA LEU A 91 6.34 -1.00 -16.49
C LEU A 91 4.95 -1.63 -16.41
N LEU A 92 4.09 -1.14 -15.51
CA LEU A 92 2.77 -1.71 -15.22
C LEU A 92 1.65 -0.65 -15.30
N PRO A 93 1.51 0.08 -16.42
CA PRO A 93 0.51 1.15 -16.56
C PRO A 93 -0.92 0.59 -16.53
N LEU A 94 -1.14 -0.62 -17.05
CA LEU A 94 -2.46 -1.26 -16.99
C LEU A 94 -2.86 -1.60 -15.55
N GLN A 95 -1.93 -2.10 -14.73
CA GLN A 95 -2.16 -2.41 -13.33
C GLN A 95 -2.42 -1.14 -12.52
N THR A 96 -1.69 -0.05 -12.79
CA THR A 96 -1.93 1.27 -12.19
C THR A 96 -3.35 1.74 -12.48
N LYS A 97 -3.80 1.64 -13.74
CA LYS A 97 -5.17 1.95 -14.15
C LYS A 97 -6.20 1.03 -13.48
N MET A 98 -5.95 -0.28 -13.42
CA MET A 98 -6.84 -1.25 -12.76
C MET A 98 -7.00 -0.96 -11.27
N LEU A 99 -5.94 -0.55 -10.58
CA LEU A 99 -5.98 -0.15 -9.17
C LEU A 99 -6.80 1.13 -8.97
N ALA A 100 -6.63 2.12 -9.85
CA ALA A 100 -7.43 3.34 -9.81
C ALA A 100 -8.92 3.06 -10.09
N GLU A 101 -9.22 2.17 -11.04
CA GLU A 101 -10.57 1.73 -11.33
C GLU A 101 -11.19 0.95 -10.17
N ALA A 102 -10.45 0.05 -9.55
CA ALA A 102 -10.89 -0.69 -8.37
C ALA A 102 -11.20 0.25 -7.20
N ALA A 103 -10.37 1.26 -6.95
CA ALA A 103 -10.61 2.27 -5.93
C ALA A 103 -11.89 3.07 -6.18
N TYR A 104 -12.12 3.48 -7.44
CA TYR A 104 -13.35 4.16 -7.83
C TYR A 104 -14.59 3.26 -7.66
N LEU A 105 -14.53 2.02 -8.13
CA LEU A 105 -15.64 1.07 -7.99
C LEU A 105 -15.99 0.83 -6.53
N ALA A 106 -14.97 0.63 -5.67
CA ALA A 106 -15.15 0.48 -4.23
C ALA A 106 -15.75 1.72 -3.57
N ALA A 107 -15.37 2.93 -4.01
CA ALA A 107 -15.97 4.17 -3.51
C ALA A 107 -17.44 4.34 -3.96
N SER A 108 -17.76 3.92 -5.19
CA SER A 108 -19.09 4.04 -5.79
C SER A 108 -20.09 2.97 -5.35
N ALA A 109 -19.62 1.88 -4.75
CA ALA A 109 -20.45 0.75 -4.33
C ALA A 109 -21.56 1.20 -3.37
N ASP A 110 -22.76 0.62 -3.53
CA ASP A 110 -23.92 0.89 -2.67
C ASP A 110 -23.86 0.03 -1.40
N GLU A 111 -22.92 0.39 -0.52
CA GLU A 111 -22.66 -0.28 0.75
C GLU A 111 -22.66 0.75 1.89
N SER A 112 -22.94 0.31 3.13
CA SER A 112 -22.87 1.19 4.29
C SER A 112 -21.43 1.62 4.58
N SER A 113 -21.27 2.85 5.10
CA SER A 113 -19.95 3.41 5.44
C SER A 113 -19.18 2.62 6.49
N ASP A 114 -19.87 1.81 7.30
CA ASP A 114 -19.27 0.99 8.34
C ASP A 114 -18.68 -0.32 7.79
N MET A 115 -19.14 -0.74 6.60
CA MET A 115 -18.62 -1.92 5.90
C MET A 115 -17.59 -1.54 4.81
N ASN A 116 -17.63 -0.30 4.33
CA ASN A 116 -16.77 0.17 3.24
C ASN A 116 -16.05 1.47 3.61
N PHE A 117 -14.83 1.33 4.12
CA PHE A 117 -13.98 2.46 4.48
C PHE A 117 -13.56 3.31 3.28
N ILE A 118 -13.40 2.73 2.09
CA ILE A 118 -13.03 3.47 0.88
C ILE A 118 -14.14 4.48 0.55
N ARG A 119 -15.40 4.03 0.55
CA ARG A 119 -16.58 4.87 0.38
C ARG A 119 -16.72 5.90 1.48
N LYS A 120 -16.59 5.51 2.75
CA LYS A 120 -16.64 6.43 3.89
C LYS A 120 -15.66 7.58 3.72
N HIS A 121 -14.42 7.28 3.35
CA HIS A 121 -13.39 8.30 3.13
C HIS A 121 -13.64 9.14 1.90
N ALA A 122 -14.11 8.55 0.79
CA ALA A 122 -14.45 9.32 -0.40
C ALA A 122 -15.57 10.33 -0.10
N MET A 123 -16.64 9.92 0.59
CA MET A 123 -17.72 10.81 0.99
C MET A 123 -17.24 11.93 1.92
N GLN A 124 -16.36 11.62 2.88
CA GLN A 124 -15.76 12.63 3.75
C GLN A 124 -14.94 13.66 2.94
N VAL A 125 -14.10 13.20 2.00
CA VAL A 125 -13.30 14.07 1.14
C VAL A 125 -14.20 14.91 0.21
N MET A 126 -15.28 14.34 -0.33
CA MET A 126 -16.26 15.09 -1.12
C MET A 126 -16.90 16.21 -0.30
N ALA A 127 -17.26 15.94 0.96
CA ALA A 127 -17.84 16.95 1.85
C ALA A 127 -16.83 18.04 2.25
N GLU A 128 -15.57 17.67 2.52
CA GLU A 128 -14.51 18.60 2.91
C GLU A 128 -14.02 19.49 1.76
N GLN A 129 -13.90 18.92 0.55
CA GLN A 129 -13.28 19.60 -0.60
C GLN A 129 -14.28 20.04 -1.68
N ASN A 130 -15.57 19.76 -1.50
CA ASN A 130 -16.63 20.04 -2.48
C ASN A 130 -16.27 19.57 -3.90
N CYS A 131 -15.80 18.31 -4.01
CA CYS A 131 -15.31 17.73 -5.25
C CYS A 131 -16.17 16.54 -5.73
N THR A 132 -15.95 16.11 -6.97
CA THR A 132 -16.65 14.95 -7.53
C THR A 132 -16.15 13.64 -6.92
N LEU A 133 -16.96 12.58 -7.05
CA LEU A 133 -16.56 11.24 -6.61
C LEU A 133 -15.29 10.77 -7.31
N GLU A 134 -15.11 11.11 -8.60
CA GLU A 134 -13.90 10.80 -9.37
C GLU A 134 -12.64 11.30 -8.69
N ASN A 135 -12.66 12.54 -8.18
CA ASN A 135 -11.51 13.13 -7.50
C ASN A 135 -11.38 12.57 -6.08
N ALA A 136 -12.48 12.45 -5.34
CA ALA A 136 -12.47 11.95 -3.97
C ALA A 136 -12.09 10.47 -3.84
N ALA A 137 -12.24 9.69 -4.92
CA ALA A 137 -11.84 8.28 -4.99
C ALA A 137 -10.39 8.08 -5.45
N LEU A 138 -9.62 9.15 -5.70
CA LEU A 138 -8.20 9.03 -6.04
C LEU A 138 -7.41 8.46 -4.86
N ARG A 139 -6.77 7.31 -5.08
CA ARG A 139 -5.98 6.59 -4.07
C ARG A 139 -4.61 6.17 -4.58
N VAL A 140 -4.39 6.14 -5.89
CA VAL A 140 -3.14 5.73 -6.52
C VAL A 140 -2.35 6.96 -6.91
N PHE A 141 -1.19 7.15 -6.29
CA PHE A 141 -0.32 8.29 -6.47
C PHE A 141 1.07 7.84 -6.92
N SER A 142 1.75 8.66 -7.71
CA SER A 142 3.12 8.44 -8.14
C SER A 142 3.86 9.76 -8.34
N ASN A 143 5.05 9.66 -8.93
CA ASN A 143 5.73 10.80 -9.50
C ASN A 143 5.07 11.29 -10.80
N ALA A 144 5.38 12.52 -11.20
CA ALA A 144 5.12 13.03 -12.54
C ALA A 144 5.74 12.12 -13.61
N ASP A 145 5.19 12.13 -14.81
CA ASP A 145 5.73 11.38 -15.95
C ASP A 145 7.20 11.76 -16.18
N GLY A 146 8.05 10.74 -16.35
CA GLY A 146 9.51 10.91 -16.49
C GLY A 146 10.27 11.21 -15.19
N ALA A 147 9.58 11.43 -14.07
CA ALA A 147 10.19 11.59 -12.76
C ALA A 147 10.17 10.30 -11.94
N TYR A 148 11.20 10.15 -11.10
CA TYR A 148 11.43 9.00 -10.22
C TYR A 148 11.90 9.49 -8.84
N GLY A 149 11.68 8.66 -7.81
CA GLY A 149 12.09 8.94 -6.44
C GLY A 149 11.33 10.08 -5.76
N ALA A 150 11.33 10.09 -4.44
CA ALA A 150 10.82 11.20 -3.64
C ALA A 150 11.90 12.26 -3.38
N ASN A 151 13.16 12.04 -3.75
CA ASN A 151 14.32 12.89 -3.47
C ASN A 151 14.59 13.12 -1.98
N VAL A 152 13.98 12.33 -1.10
CA VAL A 152 14.27 12.34 0.33
C VAL A 152 15.67 11.76 0.56
N ASN A 153 16.04 10.73 -0.19
CA ASN A 153 17.41 10.20 -0.22
C ASN A 153 18.45 11.27 -0.57
N MET A 154 18.26 12.01 -1.65
CA MET A 154 19.19 13.05 -2.07
C MET A 154 19.30 14.18 -1.05
N MET A 155 18.20 14.55 -0.39
CA MET A 155 18.20 15.59 0.64
C MET A 155 19.01 15.16 1.87
N ILE A 156 18.85 13.90 2.29
CA ILE A 156 19.61 13.30 3.39
C ILE A 156 21.10 13.18 3.04
N GLU A 157 21.43 12.64 1.86
CA GLU A 157 22.81 12.45 1.41
C GLU A 157 23.61 13.76 1.34
N ASN A 158 22.96 14.84 0.89
CA ASN A 158 23.59 16.15 0.79
C ASN A 158 23.56 16.95 2.10
N GLY A 159 22.89 16.46 3.14
CA GLY A 159 22.72 17.17 4.41
C GLY A 159 22.03 18.52 4.26
N ARG A 160 21.14 18.67 3.27
CA ARG A 160 20.47 19.95 2.93
C ARG A 160 19.05 20.01 3.48
N TRP A 161 18.91 19.86 4.79
CA TRP A 161 17.64 19.96 5.51
C TRP A 161 17.93 20.35 6.96
N ASP A 162 17.08 21.21 7.53
CA ASP A 162 17.18 21.62 8.93
C ASP A 162 16.01 21.06 9.77
N ASP A 163 14.85 20.87 9.14
CA ASP A 163 13.65 20.31 9.75
C ASP A 163 13.21 19.02 9.03
N GLU A 164 12.85 17.98 9.80
CA GLU A 164 12.29 16.73 9.27
C GLU A 164 11.02 16.98 8.43
N ASP A 165 10.26 18.03 8.74
CA ASP A 165 9.08 18.45 7.97
C ASP A 165 9.40 18.78 6.50
N GLU A 166 10.63 19.19 6.20
CA GLU A 166 11.09 19.41 4.83
C GLU A 166 11.12 18.09 4.04
N LEU A 167 11.51 16.99 4.67
CA LEU A 167 11.54 15.65 4.06
C LEU A 167 10.13 15.23 3.64
N GLY A 168 9.15 15.43 4.52
CA GLY A 168 7.73 15.15 4.24
C GLY A 168 7.15 16.05 3.15
N ALA A 169 7.58 17.32 3.11
CA ALA A 169 7.16 18.28 2.08
C ALA A 169 7.72 17.92 0.70
N VAL A 170 9.00 17.55 0.63
CA VAL A 170 9.66 17.11 -0.62
C VAL A 170 9.02 15.82 -1.15
N PHE A 171 8.74 14.86 -0.26
CA PHE A 171 7.99 13.66 -0.62
C PHE A 171 6.63 14.02 -1.22
N SER A 172 5.83 14.83 -0.52
CA SER A 172 4.48 15.20 -0.96
C SER A 172 4.50 15.94 -2.30
N ALA A 173 5.43 16.87 -2.49
CA ALA A 173 5.55 17.63 -3.73
C ALA A 173 5.87 16.75 -4.94
N ARG A 174 6.73 15.73 -4.76
CA ARG A 174 7.15 14.85 -5.86
C ARG A 174 6.21 13.68 -6.10
N LYS A 175 5.48 13.23 -5.08
CA LYS A 175 4.58 12.07 -5.13
C LYS A 175 3.09 12.43 -5.21
N SER A 176 2.72 13.72 -5.31
CA SER A 176 1.32 14.14 -5.39
C SER A 176 0.66 14.01 -6.78
N PHE A 177 1.11 13.09 -7.63
CA PHE A 177 0.49 12.88 -8.95
C PHE A 177 -0.45 11.69 -8.89
N ALA A 178 -1.76 11.95 -8.90
CA ALA A 178 -2.77 10.92 -8.79
C ALA A 178 -3.14 10.34 -10.16
N HIS A 179 -3.39 9.04 -10.19
CA HIS A 179 -3.86 8.30 -11.36
C HIS A 179 -5.37 8.14 -11.33
N GLY A 180 -6.03 8.64 -12.38
CA GLY A 180 -7.46 8.42 -12.62
C GLY A 180 -7.75 7.11 -13.35
N ARG A 181 -9.04 6.85 -13.60
CA ARG A 181 -9.51 5.71 -14.42
C ARG A 181 -9.06 5.79 -15.88
N ASP A 182 -8.70 6.98 -16.35
CA ASP A 182 -8.13 7.19 -17.68
C ASP A 182 -6.65 6.77 -17.76
N GLY A 183 -6.02 6.47 -16.61
CA GLY A 183 -4.62 6.07 -16.50
C GLY A 183 -3.64 7.24 -16.61
N LYS A 184 -4.12 8.49 -16.59
CA LYS A 184 -3.25 9.67 -16.65
C LYS A 184 -2.92 10.16 -15.25
N ALA A 185 -1.67 10.52 -15.06
CA ALA A 185 -1.20 11.18 -13.85
C ALA A 185 -1.58 12.67 -13.89
N SER A 186 -2.17 13.19 -12.82
CA SER A 186 -2.45 14.62 -12.67
C SER A 186 -1.98 15.13 -11.31
N ALA A 187 -1.47 16.36 -11.25
CA ALA A 187 -1.03 16.96 -10.00
C ALA A 187 -2.23 17.21 -9.07
N GLN A 188 -2.18 16.63 -7.87
CA GLN A 188 -3.26 16.61 -6.89
C GLN A 188 -2.73 16.84 -5.46
N SER A 189 -2.00 17.94 -5.24
CA SER A 189 -1.37 18.25 -3.95
C SER A 189 -2.39 18.40 -2.81
N ALA A 190 -3.53 19.06 -3.05
CA ALA A 190 -4.58 19.21 -2.05
C ALA A 190 -5.25 17.87 -1.69
N MET A 191 -5.42 16.98 -2.67
CA MET A 191 -5.95 15.63 -2.43
C MET A 191 -4.96 14.80 -1.63
N MET A 192 -3.67 14.85 -1.99
CA MET A 192 -2.60 14.15 -1.27
C MET A 192 -2.61 14.51 0.23
N GLN A 193 -2.70 15.80 0.56
CA GLN A 193 -2.78 16.25 1.96
C GLN A 193 -4.02 15.71 2.69
N ALA A 194 -5.21 15.76 2.08
CA ALA A 194 -6.43 15.26 2.70
C ALA A 194 -6.43 13.73 2.88
N VAL A 195 -5.79 13.02 1.95
CA VAL A 195 -5.61 11.58 2.05
C VAL A 195 -4.64 11.25 3.19
N LEU A 196 -3.48 11.93 3.27
CA LEU A 196 -2.47 11.75 4.32
C LEU A 196 -3.03 11.99 5.73
N ARG A 197 -3.91 12.97 5.93
CA ARG A 197 -4.56 13.25 7.23
C ARG A 197 -5.26 12.05 7.86
N GLY A 198 -5.69 11.07 7.06
CA GLY A 198 -6.36 9.88 7.58
C GLY A 198 -5.55 8.60 7.43
N VAL A 199 -4.23 8.67 7.23
CA VAL A 199 -3.38 7.46 7.19
C VAL A 199 -3.07 7.03 8.62
N ASP A 200 -3.49 5.85 9.03
CA ASP A 200 -3.25 5.37 10.40
C ASP A 200 -1.93 4.60 10.53
N LEU A 201 -1.41 4.04 9.43
CA LEU A 201 -0.14 3.31 9.41
C LEU A 201 0.49 3.32 8.01
N ALA A 202 1.80 3.12 7.95
CA ALA A 202 2.56 2.93 6.71
C ALA A 202 3.02 1.48 6.57
N TYR A 203 2.96 0.94 5.34
CA TYR A 203 3.33 -0.43 5.04
C TYR A 203 4.09 -0.55 3.72
N GLN A 204 5.14 -1.38 3.70
CA GLN A 204 5.84 -1.77 2.47
C GLN A 204 6.35 -3.21 2.57
N ASN A 205 6.39 -3.91 1.45
CA ASN A 205 6.97 -5.26 1.39
C ASN A 205 8.48 -5.20 1.17
N LEU A 206 9.21 -6.16 1.75
CA LEU A 206 10.57 -6.48 1.37
C LEU A 206 10.59 -7.24 0.05
N GLU A 207 11.45 -6.79 -0.85
CA GLU A 207 11.56 -7.33 -2.21
C GLU A 207 12.48 -8.54 -2.28
N SER A 208 13.50 -8.61 -1.42
CA SER A 208 14.52 -9.66 -1.47
C SER A 208 15.11 -9.96 -0.10
N VAL A 209 15.58 -11.19 0.08
CA VAL A 209 16.42 -11.57 1.23
C VAL A 209 17.76 -10.82 1.22
N GLU A 210 18.23 -10.43 0.04
CA GLU A 210 19.54 -9.80 -0.16
C GLU A 210 19.47 -8.27 0.00
N LEU A 211 18.34 -7.66 -0.32
CA LEU A 211 18.13 -6.21 -0.23
C LEU A 211 17.16 -5.90 0.91
N GLY A 212 17.72 -5.45 2.02
CA GLY A 212 16.99 -5.03 3.21
C GLY A 212 16.73 -3.51 3.26
N VAL A 213 15.91 -3.10 4.22
CA VAL A 213 15.54 -1.70 4.46
C VAL A 213 16.74 -0.81 4.82
N THR A 214 17.83 -1.39 5.33
CA THR A 214 19.07 -0.66 5.65
C THR A 214 20.12 -0.72 4.54
N THR A 215 19.85 -1.39 3.42
CA THR A 215 20.86 -1.60 2.35
C THR A 215 20.64 -0.77 1.10
N ILE A 216 19.39 -0.38 0.82
CA ILE A 216 19.05 0.48 -0.31
C ILE A 216 18.24 1.66 0.17
N ASP A 217 18.42 2.77 -0.51
CA ASP A 217 17.87 4.08 -0.13
C ASP A 217 16.38 4.23 -0.42
N HIS A 218 15.86 3.51 -1.41
CA HIS A 218 14.47 3.63 -1.85
C HIS A 218 13.43 3.31 -0.74
N TYR A 219 13.78 2.48 0.25
CA TYR A 219 12.89 2.21 1.39
C TYR A 219 12.69 3.46 2.24
N PHE A 220 13.76 4.13 2.67
CA PHE A 220 13.61 5.33 3.49
C PHE A 220 13.20 6.56 2.66
N ASP A 221 13.52 6.60 1.36
CA ASP A 221 13.04 7.63 0.44
C ASP A 221 11.50 7.66 0.40
N SER A 222 10.87 6.48 0.34
CA SER A 222 9.41 6.35 0.30
C SER A 222 8.77 6.25 1.68
N LEU A 223 9.17 5.28 2.52
CA LEU A 223 8.58 5.09 3.86
C LEU A 223 8.90 6.22 4.82
N GLY A 224 10.14 6.73 4.81
CA GLY A 224 10.52 7.86 5.66
C GLY A 224 9.77 9.11 5.25
N GLY A 225 9.78 9.41 3.95
CA GLY A 225 9.08 10.57 3.38
C GLY A 225 7.57 10.58 3.68
N ILE A 226 6.89 9.44 3.50
CA ILE A 226 5.45 9.37 3.76
C ILE A 226 5.10 9.32 5.24
N SER A 227 5.89 8.62 6.06
CA SER A 227 5.64 8.60 7.51
C SER A 227 5.69 10.02 8.02
N ARG A 228 6.75 10.77 7.68
CA ARG A 228 6.83 12.17 8.11
C ARG A 228 5.73 13.05 7.52
N ALA A 229 5.37 12.85 6.25
CA ALA A 229 4.28 13.60 5.63
C ALA A 229 2.91 13.33 6.29
N ALA A 230 2.62 12.09 6.67
CA ALA A 230 1.40 11.71 7.35
C ALA A 230 1.38 12.22 8.80
N GLU A 231 2.49 12.10 9.52
CA GLU A 231 2.65 12.59 10.90
C GLU A 231 2.43 14.09 10.99
N LYS A 232 3.03 14.87 10.08
CA LYS A 232 2.81 16.32 10.00
C LYS A 232 1.35 16.68 9.82
N GLN A 233 0.61 15.91 9.02
CA GLN A 233 -0.81 16.16 8.75
C GLN A 233 -1.73 15.69 9.88
N ARG A 234 -1.33 14.66 10.63
CA ARG A 234 -2.11 14.10 11.75
C ARG A 234 -1.80 14.77 13.10
N GLY A 235 -0.59 15.29 13.27
CA GLY A 235 -0.08 15.78 14.54
C GLY A 235 0.39 14.69 15.51
N GLU A 236 0.42 13.43 15.08
CA GLU A 236 0.90 12.30 15.89
C GLU A 236 1.65 11.27 15.01
N ALA A 237 2.58 10.53 15.63
CA ALA A 237 3.38 9.50 14.98
C ALA A 237 2.50 8.38 14.38
N ILE A 238 2.91 7.81 13.23
CA ILE A 238 2.24 6.63 12.67
C ILE A 238 3.15 5.40 12.75
N PRO A 239 2.63 4.21 13.10
CA PRO A 239 3.42 3.00 13.05
C PRO A 239 3.77 2.63 11.60
N VAL A 240 5.00 2.15 11.41
CA VAL A 240 5.52 1.69 10.13
C VAL A 240 5.78 0.19 10.20
N TYR A 241 5.24 -0.54 9.24
CA TYR A 241 5.33 -1.99 9.14
C TYR A 241 6.01 -2.44 7.85
N ILE A 242 6.78 -3.53 7.97
CA ILE A 242 7.46 -4.18 6.87
C ILE A 242 6.92 -5.60 6.71
N GLY A 243 6.46 -5.93 5.52
CA GLY A 243 6.06 -7.28 5.15
C GLY A 243 7.21 -8.06 4.53
N ASP A 244 7.70 -9.09 5.21
CA ASP A 244 8.71 -10.01 4.70
C ASP A 244 8.06 -11.29 4.18
N GLN A 245 7.93 -11.41 2.86
CA GLN A 245 7.40 -12.61 2.20
C GLN A 245 8.48 -13.43 1.49
N THR A 246 9.76 -13.10 1.73
CA THR A 246 10.88 -13.61 0.94
C THR A 246 11.19 -15.09 1.20
N ARG A 247 10.76 -15.63 2.35
CA ARG A 247 11.05 -17.01 2.81
C ARG A 247 9.80 -17.88 2.98
N GLY A 248 8.71 -17.57 2.27
CA GLY A 248 7.51 -18.41 2.20
C GLY A 248 6.43 -18.07 3.23
N THR A 249 6.69 -18.24 4.53
CA THR A 249 5.74 -17.78 5.56
C THR A 249 5.87 -16.27 5.74
N GLY A 250 5.00 -15.51 5.07
CA GLY A 250 4.94 -14.06 5.17
C GLY A 250 4.89 -13.59 6.63
N THR A 251 5.85 -12.77 7.04
CA THR A 251 5.94 -12.19 8.38
C THR A 251 5.80 -10.68 8.28
N VAL A 252 4.94 -10.08 9.10
CA VAL A 252 4.91 -8.61 9.25
C VAL A 252 5.67 -8.23 10.50
N ARG A 253 6.56 -7.25 10.39
CA ARG A 253 7.36 -6.71 11.51
C ARG A 253 7.16 -5.21 11.58
N THR A 254 7.35 -4.63 12.76
CA THR A 254 7.55 -3.18 12.86
C THR A 254 8.87 -2.78 12.21
N LEU A 255 8.98 -1.51 11.79
CA LEU A 255 10.24 -0.99 11.23
C LEU A 255 11.42 -1.17 12.20
N ALA A 256 11.21 -0.92 13.49
CA ALA A 256 12.24 -1.07 14.52
C ALA A 256 12.74 -2.52 14.63
N GLU A 257 11.82 -3.50 14.62
CA GLU A 257 12.19 -4.92 14.61
C GLU A 257 12.97 -5.31 13.36
N GLN A 258 12.56 -4.81 12.20
CA GLN A 258 13.24 -5.08 10.93
C GLN A 258 14.65 -4.48 10.91
N VAL A 259 14.83 -3.24 11.34
CA VAL A 259 16.15 -2.59 11.45
C VAL A 259 17.04 -3.34 12.44
N ALA A 260 16.51 -3.77 13.58
CA ALA A 260 17.25 -4.56 14.56
C ALA A 260 17.68 -5.93 14.00
N LEU A 261 16.82 -6.59 13.23
CA LEU A 261 17.13 -7.85 12.56
C LEU A 261 18.25 -7.67 11.52
N GLU A 262 18.15 -6.67 10.64
CA GLU A 262 19.15 -6.39 9.61
C GLU A 262 20.48 -5.95 10.22
N SER A 263 20.46 -5.16 11.29
CA SER A 263 21.68 -4.78 12.01
C SER A 263 22.42 -6.00 12.54
N ARG A 264 21.72 -6.96 13.17
CA ARG A 264 22.33 -8.17 13.73
C ARG A 264 22.77 -9.19 12.68
N THR A 265 22.07 -9.26 11.55
CA THR A 265 22.32 -10.30 10.53
C THR A 265 23.23 -9.82 9.41
N ARG A 266 23.45 -8.51 9.30
CA ARG A 266 24.28 -7.87 8.27
C ARG A 266 25.35 -6.99 8.90
N LEU A 267 25.01 -5.74 9.27
CA LEU A 267 25.98 -4.70 9.64
C LEU A 267 26.93 -5.13 10.77
N LEU A 268 26.41 -5.85 11.76
CA LEU A 268 27.14 -6.28 12.95
C LEU A 268 27.46 -7.79 12.92
N ASN A 269 27.23 -8.46 11.78
CA ASN A 269 27.51 -9.87 11.62
C ASN A 269 28.91 -10.03 10.98
N PRO A 270 29.93 -10.48 11.74
CA PRO A 270 31.30 -10.64 11.26
C PRO A 270 31.43 -11.76 10.22
#